data_AF-A0A2D8I4K8-F1
#
_entry.id   AF-A0A2D8I4K8-F1
#
_cell.length_a   1.000
_cell.length_b   1.000
_cell.length_c   1.000
_cell.angle_alpha   90.00
_cell.angle_beta   90.00
_cell.angle_gamma   90.00
#
_symmetry.space_group_name_H-M   'P 1'
#
loop_
_entity.id
_entity.type
_entity.pdbx_description
1 polymer ?
#
loop_
_entity_poly.entity_id
_entity_poly.type
_entity_poly.pdbx_seq_one_letter_code
_entity_poly.pdbx_strand_id
1 'polypeptide(L)'
;MAREEDEGGSLDMLLDTLCNTFGGIILIALLLALSVNKKSVELYEKLVKTDDNKSELIREREQLKNSLLDLKDENTEILEDLEDDAYSKREEIEEIKDNLDDLNSDSSALEKLAELESQKLREMEDAELKIEEERLTMEEELSRLESILEHQTLTKELKKKPYRKVSLPQQKDTRKKPLPVIVAHGKMYPMISIGIGSIEKNEDGLVWNQTPDNRFQVKVDPGRGVDPMDDDSLDLFLSTVNDAPRSVRQNFFLNLFVYSDSENFAIFNKIRDEAVLRKLDYNWIPISELPLVLRSDNVPWKVQ
;
A
#
# COMPACT_ATOMS: atom_id res chain seq x y z
N MET A 1 147.71 -123.79 51.21
CA MET A 1 147.33 -122.78 52.21
C MET A 1 146.47 -121.77 51.47
N ALA A 2 145.13 -121.85 51.58
CA ALA A 2 144.30 -121.13 52.58
C ALA A 2 144.45 -119.59 52.39
N ARG A 3 143.42 -118.76 52.24
CA ARG A 3 141.99 -118.83 52.63
C ARG A 3 141.25 -117.57 52.07
N GLU A 4 139.96 -117.71 51.71
CA GLU A 4 138.81 -116.76 51.84
C GLU A 4 138.88 -115.34 51.23
N GLU A 5 137.80 -114.63 50.87
CA GLU A 5 136.40 -114.82 50.41
C GLU A 5 135.95 -113.36 50.10
N ASP A 6 135.04 -113.12 49.14
CA ASP A 6 134.03 -112.04 49.25
C ASP A 6 133.05 -112.09 48.05
N GLU A 7 131.81 -112.50 48.36
CA GLU A 7 130.61 -112.51 47.52
C GLU A 7 129.72 -111.28 47.86
N GLY A 8 129.28 -110.51 46.86
CA GLY A 8 128.39 -109.35 47.12
C GLY A 8 127.79 -108.61 45.92
N GLY A 9 127.64 -109.24 44.74
CA GLY A 9 127.33 -108.51 43.49
C GLY A 9 125.90 -108.61 42.91
N SER A 10 125.05 -109.53 43.36
CA SER A 10 123.82 -109.90 42.61
C SER A 10 122.49 -109.53 43.28
N LEU A 11 122.47 -109.24 44.58
CA LEU A 11 121.21 -109.11 45.35
C LEU A 11 120.72 -107.65 45.43
N ASP A 12 121.65 -106.68 45.50
CA ASP A 12 121.31 -105.25 45.56
C ASP A 12 120.65 -104.73 44.28
N MET A 13 121.09 -105.18 43.10
CA MET A 13 120.46 -104.79 41.83
C MET A 13 119.01 -105.28 41.69
N LEU A 14 118.65 -106.39 42.34
CA LEU A 14 117.31 -106.94 42.31
C LEU A 14 116.39 -106.25 43.34
N LEU A 15 116.96 -105.82 44.48
CA LEU A 15 116.23 -105.05 45.48
C LEU A 15 115.86 -103.64 44.94
N ASP A 16 116.75 -103.00 44.18
CA ASP A 16 116.51 -101.69 43.56
C ASP A 16 115.39 -101.72 42.51
N THR A 17 115.31 -102.81 41.74
CA THR A 17 114.24 -102.99 40.74
C THR A 17 112.88 -103.29 41.40
N LEU A 18 112.86 -104.03 42.52
CA LEU A 18 111.64 -104.22 43.30
C LEU A 18 111.18 -102.93 43.99
N CYS A 19 112.08 -102.15 44.61
CA CYS A 19 111.68 -100.92 45.30
C CYS A 19 111.13 -99.86 44.34
N ASN A 20 111.72 -99.71 43.15
CA ASN A 20 111.23 -98.76 42.15
C ASN A 20 109.90 -99.19 41.53
N THR A 21 109.70 -100.49 41.26
CA THR A 21 108.42 -100.97 40.70
C THR A 21 107.30 -100.94 41.74
N PHE A 22 107.57 -101.35 42.99
CA PHE A 22 106.58 -101.31 44.06
C PHE A 22 106.22 -99.87 44.45
N GLY A 23 107.22 -98.98 44.52
CA GLY A 23 107.00 -97.54 44.73
C GLY A 23 106.17 -96.92 43.61
N GLY A 24 106.45 -97.28 42.35
CA GLY A 24 105.67 -96.83 41.19
C GLY A 24 104.20 -97.29 41.25
N ILE A 25 103.94 -98.54 41.62
CA ILE A 25 102.58 -99.09 41.72
C ILE A 25 101.79 -98.39 42.84
N ILE A 26 102.40 -98.17 44.01
CA ILE A 26 101.76 -97.47 45.13
C ILE A 26 101.41 -96.03 44.74
N LEU A 27 102.31 -95.34 44.04
CA LEU A 27 102.10 -93.96 43.62
C LEU A 27 100.98 -93.84 42.57
N ILE A 28 100.89 -94.79 41.63
CA ILE A 28 99.78 -94.87 40.66
C ILE A 28 98.45 -95.15 41.38
N ALA A 29 98.42 -96.06 42.35
CA ALA A 29 97.22 -96.38 43.12
C ALA A 29 96.69 -95.16 43.92
N LEU A 30 97.58 -94.40 44.55
CA LEU A 30 97.24 -93.16 45.25
C LEU A 30 96.70 -92.08 44.31
N LEU A 31 97.29 -91.92 43.12
CA LEU A 31 96.83 -90.96 42.10
C LEU A 31 95.43 -91.32 41.55
N LEU A 32 95.16 -92.61 41.36
CA LEU A 32 93.84 -93.10 40.93
C LEU A 32 92.77 -92.84 42.01
N ALA A 33 93.06 -93.15 43.27
CA ALA A 33 92.14 -92.89 44.37
C ALA A 33 91.81 -91.39 44.53
N LEU A 34 92.82 -90.52 44.42
CA LEU A 34 92.63 -89.06 44.48
C LEU A 34 91.86 -88.52 43.28
N SER A 35 92.07 -89.06 42.08
CA SER A 35 91.35 -88.63 40.87
C SER A 35 89.88 -89.03 40.89
N VAL A 36 89.57 -90.22 41.42
CA VAL A 36 88.18 -90.69 41.54
C VAL A 36 87.41 -89.86 42.57
N ASN A 37 88.02 -89.52 43.71
CA ASN A 37 87.37 -88.70 44.74
C ASN A 37 87.11 -87.25 44.28
N LYS A 38 88.02 -86.64 43.50
CA LYS A 38 87.76 -85.29 42.96
C LYS A 38 86.60 -85.29 41.97
N LYS A 39 86.54 -86.30 41.11
CA LYS A 39 85.50 -86.41 40.07
C LYS A 39 84.12 -86.76 40.63
N SER A 40 84.05 -87.53 41.71
CA SER A 40 82.77 -87.85 42.37
C SER A 40 82.16 -86.64 43.08
N VAL A 41 82.98 -85.79 43.71
CA VAL A 41 82.53 -84.56 44.37
C VAL A 41 82.01 -83.53 43.35
N GLU A 42 82.73 -83.34 42.25
CA GLU A 42 82.34 -82.41 41.18
C GLU A 42 81.03 -82.85 40.48
N LEU A 43 80.84 -84.17 40.30
CA LEU A 43 79.59 -84.71 39.75
C LEU A 43 78.41 -84.52 40.71
N TYR A 44 78.61 -84.71 42.01
CA TYR A 44 77.57 -84.47 43.02
C TYR A 44 77.15 -83.00 43.06
N GLU A 45 78.10 -82.07 43.03
CA GLU A 45 77.81 -80.63 43.05
C GLU A 45 77.06 -80.16 41.80
N LYS A 46 77.41 -80.74 40.63
CA LYS A 46 76.72 -80.44 39.36
C LYS A 46 75.30 -81.02 39.33
N LEU A 47 75.09 -82.22 39.87
CA LEU A 47 73.77 -82.86 39.99
C LEU A 47 72.84 -82.05 40.90
N VAL A 48 73.32 -81.61 42.07
CA VAL A 48 72.55 -80.77 43.01
C VAL A 48 72.17 -79.43 42.34
N LYS A 49 73.11 -78.74 41.69
CA LYS A 49 72.81 -77.48 40.96
C LYS A 49 71.81 -77.67 39.81
N THR A 50 71.86 -78.79 39.09
CA THR A 50 70.88 -79.07 38.03
C THR A 50 69.49 -79.39 38.56
N ASP A 51 69.38 -79.99 39.73
CA ASP A 51 68.09 -80.30 40.37
C ASP A 51 67.45 -79.03 40.98
N ASP A 52 68.28 -78.18 41.61
CA ASP A 52 67.87 -76.87 42.12
C ASP A 52 67.37 -75.97 40.96
N ASN A 53 68.13 -75.85 39.88
CA ASN A 53 67.71 -75.07 38.69
C ASN A 53 66.42 -75.61 38.06
N LYS A 54 66.24 -76.93 38.04
CA LYS A 54 65.01 -77.56 37.53
C LYS A 54 63.82 -77.21 38.42
N SER A 55 64.02 -77.17 39.74
CA SER A 55 62.97 -76.78 40.69
C SER A 55 62.58 -75.31 40.56
N GLU A 56 63.53 -74.41 40.30
CA GLU A 56 63.28 -72.98 40.04
C GLU A 56 62.53 -72.76 38.72
N LEU A 57 62.96 -73.43 37.64
CA LEU A 57 62.28 -73.41 36.34
C LEU A 57 60.83 -73.93 36.42
N ILE A 58 60.57 -74.94 37.26
CA ILE A 58 59.20 -75.43 37.49
C ILE A 58 58.37 -74.35 38.19
N ARG A 59 58.93 -73.65 39.19
CA ARG A 59 58.24 -72.57 39.90
C ARG A 59 57.93 -71.39 38.97
N GLU A 60 58.88 -70.95 38.16
CA GLU A 60 58.65 -69.88 37.18
C GLU A 60 57.59 -70.27 36.14
N ARG A 61 57.62 -71.53 35.66
CA ARG A 61 56.60 -72.04 34.75
C ARG A 61 55.21 -72.04 35.40
N GLU A 62 55.11 -72.43 36.67
CA GLU A 62 53.85 -72.41 37.41
C GLU A 62 53.32 -70.96 37.57
N GLN A 63 54.22 -70.02 37.88
CA GLN A 63 53.88 -68.59 37.99
C GLN A 63 53.41 -67.99 36.65
N LEU A 64 54.14 -68.25 35.57
CA LEU A 64 53.77 -67.82 34.21
C LEU A 64 52.44 -68.43 33.78
N LYS A 65 52.20 -69.69 34.09
CA LYS A 65 50.93 -70.37 33.78
C LYS A 65 49.77 -69.74 34.54
N ASN A 66 49.95 -69.42 35.82
CA ASN A 66 48.92 -68.75 36.62
C ASN A 66 48.66 -67.33 36.09
N SER A 67 49.70 -66.55 35.81
CA SER A 67 49.53 -65.22 35.21
C SER A 67 48.85 -65.26 33.83
N LEU A 68 49.11 -66.29 33.02
CA LEU A 68 48.44 -66.48 31.74
C LEU A 68 46.98 -66.87 31.93
N LEU A 69 46.66 -67.65 32.96
CA LEU A 69 45.28 -67.97 33.33
C LEU A 69 44.53 -66.70 33.75
N ASP A 70 45.11 -65.91 34.65
CA ASP A 70 44.52 -64.66 35.14
C ASP A 70 44.28 -63.67 33.98
N LEU A 71 45.25 -63.50 33.09
CA LEU A 71 45.12 -62.67 31.88
C LEU A 71 44.05 -63.18 30.91
N LYS A 72 43.84 -64.50 30.85
CA LYS A 72 42.82 -65.09 29.98
C LYS A 72 41.44 -64.83 30.57
N ASP A 73 41.29 -64.97 31.87
CA ASP A 73 40.03 -64.73 32.56
C ASP A 73 39.67 -63.23 32.47
N GLU A 74 40.62 -62.32 32.71
CA GLU A 74 40.43 -60.88 32.53
C GLU A 74 40.06 -60.49 31.09
N ASN A 75 40.73 -61.08 30.08
CA ASN A 75 40.34 -60.86 28.69
C ASN A 75 38.95 -61.40 28.35
N THR A 76 38.51 -62.46 29.03
CA THR A 76 37.17 -63.04 28.80
C THR A 76 36.10 -62.11 29.36
N GLU A 77 36.32 -61.57 30.57
CA GLU A 77 35.43 -60.58 31.20
C GLU A 77 35.32 -59.30 30.34
N ILE A 78 36.45 -58.78 29.86
CA ILE A 78 36.47 -57.60 28.96
C ILE A 78 35.70 -57.87 27.65
N LEU A 79 35.79 -59.10 27.12
CA LEU A 79 35.08 -59.48 25.89
C LEU A 79 33.57 -59.57 26.11
N GLU A 80 33.13 -60.11 27.25
CA GLU A 80 31.72 -60.17 27.63
C GLU A 80 31.15 -58.75 27.81
N ASP A 81 31.86 -57.87 28.53
CA ASP A 81 31.45 -56.47 28.71
C ASP A 81 31.32 -55.71 27.37
N LEU A 82 32.29 -55.90 26.47
CA LEU A 82 32.26 -55.26 25.15
C LEU A 82 31.15 -55.81 24.26
N GLU A 83 30.82 -57.10 24.39
CA GLU A 83 29.73 -57.72 23.66
C GLU A 83 28.37 -57.18 24.14
N ASP A 84 28.17 -57.08 25.47
CA ASP A 84 26.97 -56.49 26.07
C ASP A 84 26.79 -55.01 25.68
N ASP A 85 27.86 -54.21 25.73
CA ASP A 85 27.85 -52.83 25.25
C ASP A 85 27.51 -52.74 23.76
N ALA A 86 28.06 -53.66 22.94
CA ALA A 86 27.77 -53.69 21.51
C ALA A 86 26.31 -54.07 21.21
N TYR A 87 25.69 -54.95 22.01
CA TYR A 87 24.27 -55.27 21.91
C TYR A 87 23.41 -54.06 22.30
N SER A 88 23.68 -53.43 23.44
CA SER A 88 22.95 -52.23 23.88
C SER A 88 23.04 -51.10 22.85
N LYS A 89 24.23 -50.86 22.29
CA LYS A 89 24.43 -49.83 21.25
C LYS A 89 23.72 -50.16 19.94
N ARG A 90 23.58 -51.45 19.59
CA ARG A 90 22.80 -51.86 18.41
C ARG A 90 21.30 -51.61 18.62
N GLU A 91 20.79 -51.89 19.81
CA GLU A 91 19.39 -51.62 20.16
C GLU A 91 19.10 -50.11 20.10
N GLU A 92 19.97 -49.27 20.69
CA GLU A 92 19.85 -47.80 20.58
C GLU A 92 19.85 -47.32 19.12
N ILE A 93 20.69 -47.89 18.26
CA ILE A 93 20.75 -47.53 16.84
C ILE A 93 19.45 -47.92 16.12
N GLU A 94 18.86 -49.06 16.44
CA GLU A 94 17.59 -49.51 15.86
C GLU A 94 16.44 -48.60 16.29
N GLU A 95 16.35 -48.24 17.57
CA GLU A 95 15.37 -47.26 18.07
C GLU A 95 15.52 -45.87 17.42
N ILE A 96 16.76 -45.38 17.28
CA ILE A 96 17.01 -44.09 16.62
C ILE A 96 16.60 -44.14 15.15
N LYS A 97 16.81 -45.27 14.47
CA LYS A 97 16.43 -45.45 13.08
C LYS A 97 14.91 -45.44 12.92
N ASP A 98 14.18 -46.16 13.77
CA ASP A 98 12.71 -46.18 13.74
C ASP A 98 12.14 -44.77 13.99
N ASN A 99 12.69 -44.04 14.97
CA ASN A 99 12.31 -42.64 15.21
C ASN A 99 12.58 -41.73 14.00
N LEU A 100 13.67 -41.97 13.26
CA LEU A 100 14.00 -41.21 12.06
C LEU A 100 13.01 -41.49 10.91
N ASP A 101 12.61 -42.74 10.74
CA ASP A 101 11.64 -43.15 9.72
C ASP A 101 10.25 -42.57 10.03
N ASP A 102 9.83 -42.57 11.29
CA ASP A 102 8.59 -41.93 11.75
C ASP A 102 8.60 -40.41 11.50
N LEU A 103 9.67 -39.72 11.90
CA LEU A 103 9.85 -38.28 11.65
C LEU A 103 9.84 -37.93 10.16
N ASN A 104 10.45 -38.77 9.32
CA ASN A 104 10.45 -38.55 7.88
C ASN A 104 9.06 -38.73 7.27
N SER A 105 8.29 -39.71 7.78
CA SER A 105 6.90 -39.91 7.38
C SER A 105 6.03 -38.70 7.77
N ASP A 106 6.20 -38.17 8.97
CA ASP A 106 5.51 -36.97 9.46
C ASP A 106 5.89 -35.73 8.65
N SER A 107 7.17 -35.56 8.32
CA SER A 107 7.64 -34.47 7.47
C SER A 107 6.99 -34.52 6.09
N SER A 108 6.85 -35.71 5.49
CA SER A 108 6.17 -35.88 4.20
C SER A 108 4.68 -35.57 4.27
N ALA A 109 4.03 -35.86 5.39
CA ALA A 109 2.63 -35.51 5.62
C ALA A 109 2.46 -34.00 5.81
N LEU A 110 3.38 -33.36 6.53
CA LEU A 110 3.41 -31.92 6.74
C LEU A 110 3.64 -31.16 5.43
N GLU A 111 4.55 -31.63 4.57
CA GLU A 111 4.81 -31.02 3.27
C GLU A 111 3.58 -31.07 2.36
N LYS A 112 2.87 -32.21 2.32
CA LYS A 112 1.60 -32.33 1.59
C LYS A 112 0.52 -31.38 2.14
N LEU A 113 0.45 -31.23 3.46
CA LEU A 113 -0.48 -30.28 4.08
C LEU A 113 -0.15 -28.82 3.72
N ALA A 114 1.13 -28.46 3.74
CA ALA A 114 1.58 -27.13 3.35
C ALA A 114 1.29 -26.85 1.86
N GLU A 115 1.45 -27.84 0.99
CA GLU A 115 1.14 -27.72 -0.44
C GLU A 115 -0.37 -27.53 -0.67
N LEU A 116 -1.22 -28.29 0.04
CA LEU A 116 -2.67 -28.14 0.01
C LEU A 116 -3.13 -26.76 0.54
N GLU A 117 -2.52 -26.29 1.62
CA GLU A 117 -2.82 -24.97 2.17
C GLU A 117 -2.40 -23.86 1.20
N SER A 118 -1.20 -23.95 0.60
CA SER A 118 -0.76 -23.01 -0.43
C SER A 118 -1.68 -22.99 -1.64
N GLN A 119 -2.15 -24.16 -2.10
CA GLN A 119 -3.09 -24.24 -3.21
C GLN A 119 -4.42 -23.59 -2.85
N LYS A 120 -4.97 -23.88 -1.67
CA LYS A 120 -6.21 -23.28 -1.18
C LYS A 120 -6.10 -21.76 -1.02
N LEU A 121 -4.93 -21.26 -0.61
CA LEU A 121 -4.67 -19.83 -0.50
C LEU A 121 -4.74 -19.16 -1.88
N ARG A 122 -4.10 -19.75 -2.90
CA ARG A 122 -4.16 -19.24 -4.29
C ARG A 122 -5.58 -19.26 -4.84
N GLU A 123 -6.33 -20.34 -4.58
CA GLU A 123 -7.74 -20.42 -5.01
C GLU A 123 -8.61 -19.33 -4.34
N MET A 124 -8.34 -18.99 -3.08
CA MET A 124 -9.01 -17.87 -2.40
C MET A 124 -8.60 -16.51 -2.98
N GLU A 125 -7.32 -16.29 -3.27
CA GLU A 125 -6.85 -15.05 -3.91
C GLU A 125 -7.49 -14.87 -5.29
N ASP A 126 -7.56 -15.91 -6.10
CA ASP A 126 -8.24 -15.89 -7.41
C ASP A 126 -9.74 -15.61 -7.28
N ALA A 127 -10.39 -16.14 -6.25
CA ALA A 127 -11.79 -15.88 -5.98
C ALA A 127 -12.03 -14.43 -5.52
N GLU A 128 -11.15 -13.88 -4.68
CA GLU A 128 -11.19 -12.49 -4.23
C GLU A 128 -11.03 -11.52 -5.41
N LEU A 129 -10.08 -11.80 -6.32
CA LEU A 129 -9.88 -11.00 -7.52
C LEU A 129 -11.13 -10.98 -8.42
N LYS A 130 -11.77 -12.14 -8.62
CA LYS A 130 -13.03 -12.22 -9.38
C LYS A 130 -14.16 -11.44 -8.71
N ILE A 131 -14.28 -11.51 -7.39
CA ILE A 131 -15.29 -10.76 -6.65
C ILE A 131 -15.05 -9.26 -6.79
N GLU A 132 -13.80 -8.79 -6.74
CA GLU A 132 -13.49 -7.37 -6.92
C GLU A 132 -13.76 -6.90 -8.36
N GLU A 133 -13.45 -7.71 -9.38
CA GLU A 133 -13.83 -7.43 -10.76
C GLU A 133 -15.36 -7.33 -10.93
N GLU A 134 -16.12 -8.25 -10.34
CA GLU A 134 -17.59 -8.20 -10.32
C GLU A 134 -18.11 -6.97 -9.57
N ARG A 135 -17.46 -6.58 -8.47
CA ARG A 135 -17.82 -5.38 -7.70
C ARG A 135 -17.63 -4.10 -8.53
N LEU A 136 -16.48 -3.98 -9.21
CA LEU A 136 -16.16 -2.83 -10.05
C LEU A 136 -17.15 -2.71 -11.22
N THR A 137 -17.45 -3.82 -11.89
CA THR A 137 -18.43 -3.82 -12.99
C THR A 137 -19.83 -3.45 -12.52
N MET A 138 -20.28 -3.96 -11.36
CA MET A 138 -21.54 -3.53 -10.75
C MET A 138 -21.56 -2.05 -10.36
N GLU A 139 -20.45 -1.51 -9.85
CA GLU A 139 -20.33 -0.09 -9.48
C GLU A 139 -20.41 0.83 -10.72
N GLU A 140 -19.80 0.42 -11.83
CA GLU A 140 -19.94 1.11 -13.12
C GLU A 140 -21.38 1.08 -13.65
N GLU A 141 -22.04 -0.07 -13.56
CA GLU A 141 -23.44 -0.21 -13.96
C GLU A 141 -24.38 0.64 -13.09
N LEU A 142 -24.16 0.67 -11.78
CA LEU A 142 -24.90 1.52 -10.85
C LEU A 142 -24.71 3.00 -11.18
N SER A 143 -23.48 3.44 -11.39
CA SER A 143 -23.16 4.83 -11.76
C SER A 143 -23.85 5.22 -13.07
N ARG A 144 -23.86 4.32 -14.06
CA ARG A 144 -24.57 4.52 -15.32
C ARG A 144 -26.08 4.65 -15.11
N LEU A 145 -26.69 3.77 -14.33
CA LEU A 145 -28.12 3.81 -14.01
C LEU A 145 -28.51 5.08 -13.25
N GLU A 146 -27.69 5.50 -12.30
CA GLU A 146 -27.90 6.73 -11.53
C GLU A 146 -27.89 7.96 -12.45
N SER A 147 -26.90 8.06 -13.36
CA SER A 147 -26.85 9.16 -14.35
C SER A 147 -28.09 9.21 -15.25
N ILE A 148 -28.63 8.06 -15.64
CA ILE A 148 -29.84 7.96 -16.47
C ILE A 148 -31.04 8.45 -15.66
N LEU A 149 -31.16 8.05 -14.39
CA LEU A 149 -32.23 8.48 -13.51
C LEU A 149 -32.18 10.00 -13.27
N GLU A 150 -31.00 10.56 -13.02
CA GLU A 150 -30.80 12.00 -12.84
C GLU A 150 -31.19 12.77 -14.11
N HIS A 151 -30.78 12.30 -15.29
CA HIS A 151 -31.19 12.93 -16.54
C HIS A 151 -32.72 12.86 -16.75
N GLN A 152 -33.35 11.73 -16.37
CA GLN A 152 -34.81 11.60 -16.46
C GLN A 152 -35.55 12.51 -15.48
N THR A 153 -35.05 12.68 -14.25
CA THR A 153 -35.64 13.59 -13.26
C THR A 153 -35.50 15.03 -13.71
N LEU A 154 -34.31 15.46 -14.13
CA LEU A 154 -34.05 16.77 -14.74
C LEU A 154 -34.98 17.06 -15.91
N THR A 155 -35.16 16.08 -16.81
CA THR A 155 -36.06 16.22 -17.97
C THR A 155 -37.52 16.38 -17.53
N LYS A 156 -37.97 15.62 -16.51
CA LYS A 156 -39.31 15.76 -15.95
C LYS A 156 -39.50 17.11 -15.25
N GLU A 157 -38.50 17.61 -14.55
CA GLU A 157 -38.53 18.94 -13.92
C GLU A 157 -38.54 20.08 -14.94
N LEU A 158 -37.75 19.98 -16.01
CA LEU A 158 -37.77 20.93 -17.12
C LEU A 158 -39.13 20.97 -17.82
N LYS A 159 -39.81 19.82 -17.94
CA LYS A 159 -41.19 19.77 -18.47
C LYS A 159 -42.23 20.38 -17.52
N LYS A 160 -41.99 20.38 -16.21
CA LYS A 160 -42.86 21.02 -15.21
C LYS A 160 -42.71 22.54 -15.18
N LYS A 161 -41.54 23.08 -15.55
CA LYS A 161 -41.35 24.52 -15.71
C LYS A 161 -42.11 24.98 -16.96
N PRO A 162 -43.12 25.87 -16.84
CA PRO A 162 -43.85 26.33 -18.01
C PRO A 162 -42.89 27.12 -18.92
N TYR A 163 -42.66 26.60 -20.12
CA TYR A 163 -42.00 27.37 -21.18
C TYR A 163 -42.87 28.58 -21.49
N ARG A 164 -42.56 29.74 -20.88
CA ARG A 164 -43.15 31.01 -21.25
C ARG A 164 -42.69 31.27 -22.68
N LYS A 165 -43.56 31.09 -23.67
CA LYS A 165 -43.30 31.48 -25.06
C LYS A 165 -43.04 32.99 -25.07
N VAL A 166 -41.77 33.38 -25.02
CA VAL A 166 -41.37 34.77 -25.24
C VAL A 166 -41.54 35.03 -26.73
N SER A 167 -42.64 35.68 -27.10
CA SER A 167 -42.82 36.20 -28.45
C SER A 167 -41.96 37.46 -28.56
N LEU A 168 -41.10 37.50 -29.58
CA LEU A 168 -40.33 38.69 -29.93
C LEU A 168 -41.33 39.81 -30.32
N PRO A 169 -41.24 41.02 -29.73
CA PRO A 169 -42.16 42.11 -30.05
C PRO A 169 -42.02 42.51 -31.52
N GLN A 170 -43.11 42.43 -32.27
CA GLN A 170 -43.16 42.85 -33.67
C GLN A 170 -43.34 44.38 -33.75
N GLN A 171 -42.41 45.07 -34.41
CA GLN A 171 -42.56 46.48 -34.76
C GLN A 171 -43.74 46.64 -35.72
N LYS A 172 -44.78 47.37 -35.29
CA LYS A 172 -45.95 47.69 -36.12
C LYS A 172 -45.80 49.09 -36.69
N ASP A 173 -45.87 49.22 -38.00
CA ASP A 173 -46.05 50.53 -38.62
C ASP A 173 -47.40 51.12 -38.21
N THR A 174 -47.37 52.27 -37.55
CA THR A 174 -48.56 52.93 -37.00
C THR A 174 -48.72 54.32 -37.57
N ARG A 175 -49.98 54.74 -37.80
CA ARG A 175 -50.34 56.11 -38.19
C ARG A 175 -50.56 57.03 -36.98
N LYS A 176 -50.35 56.51 -35.76
CA LYS A 176 -50.48 57.25 -34.50
C LYS A 176 -49.29 58.21 -34.34
N LYS A 177 -49.50 59.37 -33.71
CA LYS A 177 -48.43 60.32 -33.39
C LYS A 177 -47.69 59.90 -32.10
N PRO A 178 -46.38 60.14 -32.00
CA PRO A 178 -45.65 59.91 -30.76
C PRO A 178 -46.08 60.92 -29.69
N LEU A 179 -46.43 60.42 -28.50
CA LEU A 179 -46.58 61.21 -27.28
C LEU A 179 -45.34 60.95 -26.42
N PRO A 180 -44.34 61.84 -26.45
CA PRO A 180 -43.10 61.57 -25.75
C PRO A 180 -43.23 61.83 -24.26
N VAL A 181 -42.74 60.86 -23.49
CA VAL A 181 -42.71 60.87 -22.03
C VAL A 181 -41.31 60.53 -21.60
N ILE A 182 -40.71 61.36 -20.75
CA ILE A 182 -39.40 61.09 -20.18
C ILE A 182 -39.61 60.33 -18.86
N VAL A 183 -38.89 59.24 -18.68
CA VAL A 183 -38.87 58.46 -17.43
C VAL A 183 -37.49 58.59 -16.82
N ALA A 184 -37.40 59.36 -15.74
CA ALA A 184 -36.14 59.67 -15.07
C ALA A 184 -36.39 59.94 -13.57
N HIS A 185 -35.37 59.72 -12.74
CA HIS A 185 -35.43 60.00 -11.29
C HIS A 185 -36.68 59.42 -10.59
N GLY A 186 -37.12 58.22 -10.99
CA GLY A 186 -38.26 57.57 -10.35
C GLY A 186 -39.64 58.09 -10.79
N LYS A 187 -39.73 58.99 -11.78
CA LYS A 187 -40.98 59.65 -12.17
C LYS A 187 -41.15 59.72 -13.69
N MET A 188 -42.38 60.01 -14.12
CA MET A 188 -42.71 60.23 -15.52
C MET A 188 -43.06 61.69 -15.81
N TYR A 189 -42.53 62.20 -16.92
CA TYR A 189 -42.67 63.58 -17.35
C TYR A 189 -43.21 63.62 -18.79
N PRO A 190 -44.54 63.75 -18.97
CA PRO A 190 -45.11 63.91 -20.30
C PRO A 190 -44.72 65.27 -20.87
N MET A 191 -44.26 65.30 -22.11
CA MET A 191 -43.78 66.53 -22.75
C MET A 191 -44.90 67.41 -23.31
N ILE A 192 -46.11 66.86 -23.42
CA ILE A 192 -47.31 67.55 -23.86
C ILE A 192 -48.45 67.34 -22.87
N SER A 193 -49.24 68.38 -22.67
CA SER A 193 -50.53 68.32 -21.98
C SER A 193 -51.65 68.25 -23.01
N ILE A 194 -52.61 67.35 -22.78
CA ILE A 194 -53.78 67.19 -23.65
C ILE A 194 -54.97 67.85 -22.96
N GLY A 195 -55.45 68.96 -23.53
CA GLY A 195 -56.65 69.65 -23.10
C GLY A 195 -57.87 69.28 -23.94
N ILE A 196 -59.00 69.91 -23.66
CA ILE A 196 -60.20 69.79 -24.49
C ILE A 196 -59.97 70.62 -25.76
N GLY A 197 -59.63 69.94 -26.87
CA GLY A 197 -59.43 70.58 -28.18
C GLY A 197 -58.07 71.22 -28.44
N SER A 198 -57.17 71.33 -27.44
CA SER A 198 -55.79 71.82 -27.61
C SER A 198 -54.74 70.82 -27.13
N ILE A 199 -53.56 70.88 -27.76
CA ILE A 199 -52.36 70.16 -27.33
C ILE A 199 -51.32 71.23 -27.05
N GLU A 200 -50.87 71.30 -25.80
CA GLU A 200 -49.94 72.33 -25.34
C GLU A 200 -48.64 71.70 -24.85
N LYS A 201 -47.59 72.51 -24.86
CA LYS A 201 -46.29 72.14 -24.32
C LYS A 201 -46.42 72.03 -22.81
N ASN A 202 -45.99 70.90 -22.24
CA ASN A 202 -46.01 70.75 -20.79
C ASN A 202 -44.77 71.42 -20.17
N GLU A 203 -45.00 72.36 -19.26
CA GLU A 203 -43.95 73.04 -18.49
C GLU A 203 -43.90 72.57 -17.04
N ASP A 204 -44.78 71.63 -16.65
CA ASP A 204 -44.77 71.08 -15.31
C ASP A 204 -43.67 70.01 -15.15
N GLY A 205 -42.60 70.39 -14.45
CA GLY A 205 -41.42 69.55 -14.22
C GLY A 205 -40.47 69.44 -15.42
N LEU A 206 -40.70 70.23 -16.48
CA LEU A 206 -39.86 70.28 -17.68
C LEU A 206 -39.41 71.71 -17.98
N VAL A 207 -38.09 71.92 -18.01
CA VAL A 207 -37.47 73.18 -18.42
C VAL A 207 -36.97 73.05 -19.84
N TRP A 208 -37.39 73.99 -20.68
CA TRP A 208 -37.16 73.96 -22.12
C TRP A 208 -36.20 75.07 -22.55
N ASN A 209 -35.05 74.69 -23.10
CA ASN A 209 -34.07 75.61 -23.64
C ASN A 209 -33.90 75.39 -25.14
N GLN A 210 -33.63 76.45 -25.90
CA GLN A 210 -33.30 76.35 -27.32
C GLN A 210 -31.79 76.55 -27.48
N THR A 211 -31.12 75.56 -28.05
CA THR A 211 -29.68 75.61 -28.37
C THR A 211 -29.48 76.46 -29.63
N PRO A 212 -28.33 77.14 -29.81
CA PRO A 212 -28.05 77.96 -31.01
C PRO A 212 -28.26 77.23 -32.36
N ASP A 213 -28.14 75.90 -32.37
CA ASP A 213 -28.35 75.03 -33.54
C ASP A 213 -29.83 74.69 -33.82
N ASN A 214 -30.78 75.47 -33.30
CA ASN A 214 -32.22 75.25 -33.44
C ASN A 214 -32.73 73.90 -32.90
N ARG A 215 -32.04 73.36 -31.87
CA ARG A 215 -32.44 72.14 -31.15
C ARG A 215 -33.10 72.50 -29.83
N PHE A 216 -34.05 71.68 -29.40
CA PHE A 216 -34.70 71.83 -28.09
C PHE A 216 -34.00 70.94 -27.08
N GLN A 217 -33.59 71.52 -25.96
CA GLN A 217 -33.00 70.83 -24.82
C GLN A 217 -34.01 70.81 -23.68
N VAL A 218 -34.34 69.61 -23.21
CA VAL A 218 -35.38 69.37 -22.20
C VAL A 218 -34.74 68.86 -20.93
N LYS A 219 -34.73 69.70 -19.91
CA LYS A 219 -34.22 69.34 -18.58
C LYS A 219 -35.39 68.97 -17.68
N VAL A 220 -35.30 67.81 -17.04
CA VAL A 220 -36.26 67.36 -16.04
C VAL A 220 -35.94 67.98 -14.69
N ASP A 221 -36.97 68.38 -13.95
CA ASP A 221 -36.87 68.77 -12.53
C ASP A 221 -37.23 67.56 -11.66
N PRO A 222 -36.27 66.96 -10.92
CA PRO A 222 -36.51 65.77 -10.08
C PRO A 222 -37.60 65.97 -9.01
N GLY A 223 -37.86 67.21 -8.60
CA GLY A 223 -38.88 67.53 -7.59
C GLY A 223 -40.31 67.38 -8.08
N ARG A 224 -40.54 67.44 -9.40
CA ARG A 224 -41.87 67.43 -10.04
C ARG A 224 -42.06 66.17 -10.88
N GLY A 225 -43.16 66.07 -11.62
CA GLY A 225 -43.50 64.89 -12.43
C GLY A 225 -44.54 63.98 -11.77
N VAL A 226 -45.16 63.14 -12.58
CA VAL A 226 -46.19 62.18 -12.14
C VAL A 226 -45.48 60.95 -11.58
N ASP A 227 -45.93 60.45 -10.43
CA ASP A 227 -45.41 59.23 -9.83
C ASP A 227 -46.15 58.02 -10.40
N PRO A 228 -45.53 57.23 -11.28
CA PRO A 228 -46.18 56.06 -11.85
C PRO A 228 -46.40 54.94 -10.83
N MET A 229 -45.83 55.03 -9.62
CA MET A 229 -46.12 54.10 -8.54
C MET A 229 -47.49 54.36 -7.89
N ASP A 230 -48.03 55.56 -8.02
CA ASP A 230 -49.40 55.91 -7.62
C ASP A 230 -50.40 55.55 -8.73
N ASP A 231 -51.23 54.53 -8.48
CA ASP A 231 -52.13 53.93 -9.47
C ASP A 231 -53.16 54.95 -9.99
N ASP A 232 -53.66 55.84 -9.15
CA ASP A 232 -54.66 56.85 -9.52
C ASP A 232 -54.08 57.87 -10.53
N SER A 233 -52.84 58.31 -10.29
CA SER A 233 -52.18 59.29 -11.16
C SER A 233 -51.78 58.70 -12.52
N LEU A 234 -51.35 57.44 -12.53
CA LEU A 234 -51.03 56.71 -13.74
C LEU A 234 -52.29 56.38 -14.55
N ASP A 235 -53.38 56.00 -13.88
CA ASP A 235 -54.68 55.76 -14.50
C ASP A 235 -55.21 57.05 -15.18
N LEU A 236 -55.18 58.17 -14.46
CA LEU A 236 -55.60 59.48 -14.99
C LEU A 236 -54.79 59.88 -16.23
N PHE A 237 -53.48 59.65 -16.21
CA PHE A 237 -52.64 59.93 -17.37
C PHE A 237 -52.97 59.01 -18.56
N LEU A 238 -53.03 57.70 -18.34
CA LEU A 238 -53.28 56.73 -19.42
C LEU A 238 -54.69 56.83 -19.99
N SER A 239 -55.69 57.16 -19.16
CA SER A 239 -57.05 57.44 -19.61
C SER A 239 -57.10 58.70 -20.47
N THR A 240 -56.40 59.77 -20.08
CA THR A 240 -56.27 61.00 -20.89
C THR A 240 -55.67 60.71 -22.27
N VAL A 241 -54.65 59.85 -22.35
CA VAL A 241 -54.03 59.43 -23.63
C VAL A 241 -54.98 58.57 -24.46
N ASN A 242 -55.75 57.69 -23.82
CA ASN A 242 -56.72 56.83 -24.51
C ASN A 242 -57.95 57.60 -25.03
N ASP A 243 -58.38 58.65 -24.33
CA ASP A 243 -59.50 59.52 -24.72
C ASP A 243 -59.07 60.67 -25.66
N ALA A 244 -57.78 60.86 -25.91
CA ALA A 244 -57.26 61.84 -26.87
C ALA A 244 -57.90 61.80 -28.28
N PRO A 245 -58.27 60.64 -28.86
CA PRO A 245 -59.02 60.58 -30.12
C PRO A 245 -60.37 61.31 -30.06
N ARG A 246 -61.01 61.32 -28.89
CA ARG A 246 -62.28 62.03 -28.65
C ARG A 246 -62.04 63.51 -28.37
N SER A 247 -61.02 63.84 -27.58
CA SER A 247 -60.76 65.20 -27.10
C SER A 247 -60.06 66.09 -28.13
N VAL A 248 -59.06 65.57 -28.85
CA VAL A 248 -58.21 66.34 -29.78
C VAL A 248 -58.18 65.77 -31.20
N ARG A 249 -59.03 64.78 -31.51
CA ARG A 249 -59.13 64.11 -32.83
C ARG A 249 -57.79 63.56 -33.34
N GLN A 250 -56.88 63.19 -32.44
CA GLN A 250 -55.57 62.64 -32.76
C GLN A 250 -55.32 61.38 -31.94
N ASN A 251 -54.76 60.35 -32.58
CA ASN A 251 -54.38 59.11 -31.90
C ASN A 251 -52.90 59.18 -31.54
N PHE A 252 -52.58 58.86 -30.30
CA PHE A 252 -51.21 58.83 -29.80
C PHE A 252 -50.74 57.41 -29.50
N PHE A 253 -49.44 57.18 -29.64
CA PHE A 253 -48.74 56.06 -29.02
C PHE A 253 -47.71 56.61 -28.04
N LEU A 254 -47.46 55.90 -26.95
CA LEU A 254 -46.52 56.33 -25.93
C LEU A 254 -45.09 56.16 -26.45
N ASN A 255 -44.29 57.22 -26.43
CA ASN A 255 -42.86 57.13 -26.76
C ASN A 255 -42.04 57.42 -25.50
N LEU A 256 -41.62 56.36 -24.81
CA LEU A 256 -40.99 56.43 -23.49
C LEU A 256 -39.47 56.57 -23.63
N PHE A 257 -38.92 57.71 -23.21
CA PHE A 257 -37.48 57.91 -23.10
C PHE A 257 -37.03 57.50 -21.69
N VAL A 258 -36.43 56.32 -21.56
CA VAL A 258 -36.12 55.71 -20.27
C VAL A 258 -34.66 55.94 -19.93
N TYR A 259 -34.39 56.67 -18.85
CA TYR A 259 -33.02 56.86 -18.35
C TYR A 259 -32.45 55.53 -17.85
N SER A 260 -31.20 55.22 -18.18
CA SER A 260 -30.56 53.91 -18.04
C SER A 260 -30.26 53.46 -16.60
N ASP A 261 -31.11 53.83 -15.64
CA ASP A 261 -31.05 53.40 -14.25
C ASP A 261 -32.05 52.27 -13.97
N SER A 262 -31.67 51.39 -13.05
CA SER A 262 -32.44 50.23 -12.60
C SER A 262 -33.83 50.57 -12.07
N GLU A 263 -33.98 51.68 -11.35
CA GLU A 263 -35.27 52.15 -10.82
C GLU A 263 -36.22 52.60 -11.95
N ASN A 264 -35.68 53.29 -12.95
CA ASN A 264 -36.47 53.77 -14.10
C ASN A 264 -36.93 52.61 -15.01
N PHE A 265 -36.20 51.49 -15.03
CA PHE A 265 -36.62 50.30 -15.75
C PHE A 265 -37.78 49.57 -15.07
N ALA A 266 -37.80 49.52 -13.74
CA ALA A 266 -38.94 48.97 -12.99
C ALA A 266 -40.21 49.78 -13.26
N ILE A 267 -40.09 51.11 -13.26
CA ILE A 267 -41.16 52.03 -13.60
C ILE A 267 -41.65 51.86 -15.05
N PHE A 268 -40.72 51.73 -15.99
CA PHE A 268 -41.06 51.45 -17.38
C PHE A 268 -41.90 50.16 -17.51
N ASN A 269 -41.54 49.09 -16.79
CA ASN A 269 -42.33 47.84 -16.82
C ASN A 269 -43.76 48.07 -16.29
N LYS A 270 -43.93 48.86 -15.22
CA LYS A 270 -45.25 49.19 -14.69
C LYS A 270 -46.10 49.98 -15.71
N ILE A 271 -45.54 51.04 -16.28
CA ILE A 271 -46.22 51.86 -17.30
C ILE A 271 -46.56 51.00 -18.53
N ARG A 272 -45.64 50.13 -18.97
CA ARG A 272 -45.85 49.22 -20.10
C ARG A 272 -47.01 48.27 -19.84
N ASP A 273 -47.02 47.61 -18.68
CA ASP A 273 -48.02 46.59 -18.37
C ASP A 273 -49.42 47.21 -18.30
N GLU A 274 -49.55 48.39 -17.68
CA GLU A 274 -50.80 49.17 -17.66
C GLU A 274 -51.23 49.69 -19.04
N ALA A 275 -50.28 50.14 -19.87
CA ALA A 275 -50.56 50.57 -21.24
C ALA A 275 -51.05 49.40 -22.12
N VAL A 276 -50.47 48.21 -21.95
CA VAL A 276 -50.87 46.99 -22.67
C VAL A 276 -52.29 46.55 -22.28
N LEU A 277 -52.64 46.60 -20.99
CA LEU A 277 -53.99 46.32 -20.51
C LEU A 277 -55.04 47.23 -21.18
N ARG A 278 -54.67 48.49 -21.46
CA ARG A 278 -55.52 49.50 -22.10
C ARG A 278 -55.44 49.49 -23.63
N LYS A 279 -54.73 48.54 -24.24
CA LYS A 279 -54.48 48.45 -25.70
C LYS A 279 -53.82 49.70 -26.29
N LEU A 280 -53.03 50.41 -25.50
CA LEU A 280 -52.20 51.52 -25.96
C LEU A 280 -50.91 50.96 -26.57
N ASP A 281 -50.56 51.48 -27.74
CA ASP A 281 -49.27 51.15 -28.36
C ASP A 281 -48.18 51.97 -27.66
N TYR A 282 -47.01 51.36 -27.46
CA TYR A 282 -45.85 52.02 -26.88
C TYR A 282 -44.59 51.73 -27.68
N ASN A 283 -43.65 52.65 -27.61
CA ASN A 283 -42.27 52.54 -28.03
C ASN A 283 -41.40 53.00 -26.87
N TRP A 284 -40.18 52.48 -26.77
CA TRP A 284 -39.24 52.93 -25.76
C TRP A 284 -37.85 53.13 -26.35
N ILE A 285 -37.15 54.13 -25.83
CA ILE A 285 -35.80 54.51 -26.27
C ILE A 285 -34.96 54.69 -25.00
N PRO A 286 -33.89 53.89 -24.80
CA PRO A 286 -32.98 54.12 -23.69
C PRO A 286 -32.20 55.43 -23.91
N ILE A 287 -32.08 56.25 -22.85
CA ILE A 287 -31.27 57.46 -22.85
C ILE A 287 -30.21 57.39 -21.75
N SER A 288 -29.00 57.85 -22.04
CA SER A 288 -27.84 57.79 -21.13
C SER A 288 -27.49 59.15 -20.52
N GLU A 289 -27.97 60.25 -21.10
CA GLU A 289 -27.65 61.61 -20.67
C GLU A 289 -28.91 62.47 -20.61
N LEU A 290 -28.98 63.33 -19.60
CA LEU A 290 -29.96 64.42 -19.47
C LEU A 290 -29.18 65.74 -19.41
N PRO A 291 -29.69 66.83 -20.00
CA PRO A 291 -31.02 67.02 -20.60
C PRO A 291 -31.19 66.40 -22.00
N LEU A 292 -32.42 65.99 -22.34
CA LEU A 292 -32.76 65.37 -23.62
C LEU A 292 -32.69 66.40 -24.76
N VAL A 293 -31.93 66.11 -25.81
CA VAL A 293 -31.82 66.99 -26.99
C VAL A 293 -32.69 66.46 -28.13
N LEU A 294 -33.69 67.24 -28.53
CA LEU A 294 -34.59 66.95 -29.64
C LEU A 294 -34.31 67.87 -30.84
N ARG A 295 -34.45 67.32 -32.05
CA ARG A 295 -34.47 68.11 -33.29
C ARG A 295 -35.80 68.86 -33.40
N SER A 296 -35.79 70.05 -33.99
CA SER A 296 -36.98 70.90 -34.24
C SER A 296 -38.13 70.13 -34.92
N ASP A 297 -37.78 69.19 -35.81
CA ASP A 297 -38.75 68.45 -36.62
C ASP A 297 -39.44 67.31 -35.84
N ASN A 298 -38.91 66.96 -34.67
CA ASN A 298 -39.40 65.89 -33.81
C ASN A 298 -40.16 66.41 -32.59
N VAL A 299 -40.58 67.69 -32.63
CA VAL A 299 -41.33 68.33 -31.56
C VAL A 299 -42.83 67.99 -31.70
N PRO A 300 -43.48 67.40 -30.67
CA PRO A 300 -44.87 66.93 -30.76
C PRO A 300 -45.93 68.01 -30.88
N TRP A 301 -45.64 69.23 -30.42
CA TRP A 301 -46.53 70.38 -30.55
C TRP A 301 -46.08 71.23 -31.74
N LYS A 302 -47.02 71.66 -32.58
CA LYS A 302 -46.71 72.61 -33.65
C LYS A 302 -46.46 73.96 -32.99
N VAL A 303 -45.24 74.48 -33.13
CA VAL A 303 -44.99 75.93 -33.06
C VAL A 303 -45.66 76.48 -34.32
N GLN A 304 -46.76 77.22 -34.17
CA GLN A 304 -47.32 78.02 -35.26
C GLN A 304 -46.35 79.13 -35.63
#